data_AF-G3K717-F1
#
_entry.id   AF-G3K717-F1
#
_cell.length_a   1.000
_cell.length_b   1.000
_cell.length_c   1.000
_cell.angle_alpha   90.00
_cell.angle_beta   90.00
_cell.angle_gamma   90.00
#
_symmetry.space_group_name_H-M   'P 1'
#
loop_
_entity.id
_entity.type
_entity.pdbx_description
1 polymer ?
#
loop_
_entity_poly.entity_id
_entity_poly.type
_entity_poly.pdbx_seq_one_letter_code
_entity_poly.pdbx_strand_id
1 'polypeptide(L)'
;MAFSLSSFASPTIFTSSSPPSPPAKSLQTPPFLISTKNPNSNIPGRAKNLPPLRVAAPASPPPQTADPEGQREPDGEDYGAEDEIEDATSTSKFNWRDHWYPVSLIEDLDPRLPSPFQLLGRDLVIWYDGESWVAFDDRCPHRLAPLSEGRIDEGGNLQCSYHGWSFDGCGSCVKIPQASSEGPEARAVRSPRACATRFPTLVSQGLLFVWPDENGWERANATKPPMLPDEFSKPEFSSVTIQRDLFYGYDTLMENVSDPSHIDFAHHKVTGRRDRAKPLPFKLEDSGPWGFSGANDGNPRITAEFIAPCY
;
A
#
# COMPACT_ATOMS: atom_id res chain seq x y z
N MET A 1 3.73 10.09 2.24
CA MET A 1 4.38 10.42 3.53
C MET A 1 5.41 11.50 3.28
N ALA A 2 5.29 12.65 3.94
CA ALA A 2 6.31 13.69 3.90
C ALA A 2 6.93 13.79 5.29
N PHE A 3 8.18 13.36 5.43
CA PHE A 3 8.97 13.64 6.64
C PHE A 3 9.57 15.04 6.47
N SER A 4 9.15 15.99 7.30
CA SER A 4 9.76 17.32 7.34
C SER A 4 10.96 17.29 8.29
N LEU A 5 12.16 17.11 7.74
CA LEU A 5 13.41 17.38 8.46
C LEU A 5 13.71 18.87 8.31
N SER A 6 13.26 19.68 9.26
CA SER A 6 13.63 21.09 9.31
C SER A 6 14.95 21.28 10.09
N SER A 7 15.98 21.78 9.41
CA SER A 7 17.20 22.29 10.03
C SER A 7 17.20 23.80 9.90
N PHE A 8 16.84 24.53 10.95
CA PHE A 8 16.95 25.98 10.98
C PHE A 8 18.41 26.39 11.17
N ALA A 9 19.07 26.82 10.09
CA ALA A 9 20.28 27.63 10.18
C ALA A 9 19.87 29.12 10.18
N SER A 10 20.19 29.85 11.25
CA SER A 10 19.99 31.30 11.32
C SER A 10 20.82 32.02 10.23
N PRO A 11 20.24 32.94 9.45
CA PRO A 11 21.00 33.70 8.47
C PRO A 11 21.79 34.82 9.16
N THR A 12 23.12 34.72 9.17
CA THR A 12 23.99 35.86 9.42
C THR A 12 24.01 36.73 8.16
N ILE A 13 23.48 37.95 8.25
CA ILE A 13 23.49 38.93 7.16
C ILE A 13 24.92 39.45 7.00
N PHE A 14 25.58 39.07 5.91
CA PHE A 14 26.75 39.76 5.39
C PHE A 14 26.34 40.53 4.13
N THR A 15 26.42 41.86 4.19
CA THR A 15 26.32 42.72 3.02
C THR A 15 27.65 42.68 2.27
N SER A 16 27.65 42.20 1.03
CA SER A 16 28.78 42.35 0.11
C SER A 16 28.26 42.85 -1.24
N SER A 17 28.81 43.97 -1.70
CA SER A 17 28.54 44.61 -2.97
C SER A 17 29.07 43.77 -4.15
N SER A 18 28.26 43.65 -5.20
CA SER A 18 28.58 42.91 -6.43
C SER A 18 29.63 43.61 -7.30
N PRO A 19 30.63 42.90 -7.83
CA PRO A 19 31.35 43.29 -9.04
C PRO A 19 30.77 42.61 -10.31
N PRO A 20 31.06 43.15 -11.51
CA PRO A 20 30.33 42.84 -12.74
C PRO A 20 30.70 41.48 -13.37
N SER A 21 29.73 40.92 -14.11
CA SER A 21 29.76 39.60 -14.77
C SER A 21 30.76 39.50 -15.94
N PRO A 22 31.53 38.40 -16.06
CA PRO A 22 32.29 38.07 -17.28
C PRO A 22 31.44 37.22 -18.26
N PRO A 23 31.84 37.10 -19.55
CA PRO A 23 30.98 36.58 -20.61
C PRO A 23 30.86 35.05 -20.60
N ALA A 24 29.73 34.59 -21.17
CA ALA A 24 29.33 33.19 -21.24
C ALA A 24 30.38 32.29 -21.93
N LYS A 25 30.76 31.20 -21.26
CA LYS A 25 31.47 30.06 -21.86
C LYS A 25 30.55 28.86 -21.94
N SER A 26 30.53 28.26 -23.13
CA SER A 26 29.87 26.99 -23.47
C SER A 26 30.24 25.89 -22.46
N LEU A 27 29.23 25.30 -21.81
CA LEU A 27 29.37 24.10 -21.00
C LEU A 27 29.03 22.88 -21.87
N GLN A 28 30.02 22.00 -21.99
CA GLN A 28 29.90 20.68 -22.62
C GLN A 28 29.05 19.75 -21.76
N THR A 29 28.21 18.95 -22.40
CA THR A 29 27.39 17.89 -21.82
C THR A 29 28.24 16.73 -21.29
N PRO A 30 27.97 16.18 -20.09
CA PRO A 30 28.55 14.90 -19.69
C PRO A 30 27.84 13.74 -20.40
N PRO A 31 28.54 12.63 -20.71
CA PRO A 31 27.95 11.50 -21.41
C PRO A 31 27.13 10.65 -20.42
N PHE A 32 26.18 9.89 -20.97
CA PHE A 32 25.25 8.98 -20.30
C PHE A 32 23.98 9.62 -19.73
N LEU A 33 22.93 9.66 -20.55
CA LEU A 33 21.81 8.73 -20.40
C LEU A 33 21.02 8.67 -21.72
N ILE A 34 20.72 7.44 -22.11
CA ILE A 34 20.21 7.04 -23.42
C ILE A 34 18.72 7.36 -23.49
N SER A 35 18.37 8.23 -24.44
CA SER A 35 17.01 8.41 -24.92
C SER A 35 16.69 7.30 -25.93
N THR A 36 15.66 6.50 -25.67
CA THR A 36 15.05 5.65 -26.70
C THR A 36 13.56 5.98 -26.81
N LYS A 37 13.26 7.03 -27.57
CA LYS A 37 12.06 7.03 -28.41
C LYS A 37 12.48 6.56 -29.79
N ASN A 38 12.09 5.35 -30.18
CA ASN A 38 11.99 5.01 -31.59
C ASN A 38 10.73 4.17 -31.83
N PRO A 39 9.75 4.65 -32.63
CA PRO A 39 8.53 3.93 -32.93
C PRO A 39 8.74 3.13 -34.23
N ASN A 40 9.07 1.84 -34.11
CA ASN A 40 8.77 0.75 -35.05
C ASN A 40 9.78 -0.39 -34.88
N SER A 41 9.34 -1.48 -34.25
CA SER A 41 9.89 -2.81 -34.54
C SER A 41 8.89 -3.90 -34.15
N ASN A 42 8.24 -4.47 -35.16
CA ASN A 42 7.56 -5.76 -35.08
C ASN A 42 8.60 -6.88 -34.94
N ILE A 43 8.62 -7.63 -33.83
CA ILE A 43 9.22 -8.98 -33.72
C ILE A 43 8.40 -9.83 -32.72
N PRO A 44 8.16 -11.14 -32.97
CA PRO A 44 7.01 -11.90 -32.47
C PRO A 44 7.29 -12.66 -31.16
N GLY A 45 6.20 -13.26 -30.62
CA GLY A 45 6.09 -13.76 -29.25
C GLY A 45 6.95 -14.94 -28.86
N ARG A 46 7.11 -15.07 -27.52
CA ARG A 46 6.96 -16.30 -26.72
C ARG A 46 7.18 -15.93 -25.26
N ALA A 47 6.09 -15.77 -24.51
CA ALA A 47 6.14 -15.68 -23.05
C ALA A 47 6.80 -16.96 -22.50
N LYS A 48 7.93 -16.82 -21.80
CA LYS A 48 8.50 -17.90 -21.01
C LYS A 48 7.87 -17.81 -19.62
N ASN A 49 7.01 -18.79 -19.33
CA ASN A 49 6.51 -19.09 -17.98
C ASN A 49 7.69 -19.17 -17.01
N LEU A 50 7.83 -18.15 -16.15
CA LEU A 50 8.54 -18.29 -14.88
C LEU A 50 7.49 -18.67 -13.84
N PRO A 51 7.70 -19.72 -13.02
CA PRO A 51 6.80 -20.02 -11.93
C PRO A 51 6.89 -18.90 -10.89
N PRO A 52 5.80 -18.58 -10.16
CA PRO A 52 5.88 -17.67 -9.03
C PRO A 52 6.80 -18.29 -7.97
N LEU A 53 7.88 -17.59 -7.61
CA LEU A 53 8.69 -17.91 -6.44
C LEU A 53 7.82 -17.72 -5.20
N ARG A 54 7.37 -18.84 -4.61
CA ARG A 54 6.58 -18.86 -3.38
C ARG A 54 7.53 -18.84 -2.18
N VAL A 55 7.39 -17.85 -1.30
CA VAL A 55 7.94 -17.90 0.06
C VAL A 55 6.93 -18.65 0.92
N ALA A 56 7.33 -19.79 1.48
CA ALA A 56 6.52 -20.54 2.42
C ALA A 56 6.43 -19.76 3.73
N ALA A 57 5.21 -19.52 4.23
CA ALA A 57 5.02 -19.15 5.63
C ALA A 57 5.55 -20.29 6.54
N PRO A 58 6.17 -19.99 7.69
CA PRO A 58 6.60 -21.03 8.61
C PRO A 58 5.40 -21.85 9.08
N ALA A 59 5.55 -23.18 9.08
CA ALA A 59 4.49 -24.08 9.53
C ALA A 59 4.20 -23.90 11.02
N SER A 60 2.92 -23.84 11.39
CA SER A 60 2.49 -23.92 12.79
C SER A 60 2.92 -25.27 13.39
N PRO A 61 3.39 -25.31 14.64
CA PRO A 61 3.75 -26.56 15.29
C PRO A 61 2.50 -27.46 15.48
N PRO A 62 2.65 -28.79 15.40
CA PRO A 62 1.53 -29.71 15.56
C PRO A 62 1.04 -29.75 17.03
N PRO A 63 -0.24 -30.12 17.27
CA PRO A 63 -0.78 -30.24 18.61
C PRO A 63 -0.10 -31.40 19.35
N GLN A 64 0.42 -31.15 20.54
CA GLN A 64 0.98 -32.20 21.40
C GLN A 64 -0.16 -33.01 22.02
N THR A 65 -0.08 -34.33 21.86
CA THR A 65 -0.95 -35.32 22.49
C THR A 65 -0.46 -35.55 23.92
N ALA A 66 -1.40 -35.55 24.87
CA ALA A 66 -1.15 -35.82 26.27
C ALA A 66 -1.04 -37.34 26.52
N ASP A 67 -0.10 -37.73 27.39
CA ASP A 67 -0.16 -38.96 28.19
C ASP A 67 0.72 -38.82 29.46
N PRO A 68 0.49 -39.62 30.52
CA PRO A 68 0.49 -39.13 31.88
C PRO A 68 1.63 -39.64 32.79
N GLU A 69 1.80 -38.89 33.89
CA GLU A 69 2.37 -39.25 35.22
C GLU A 69 3.81 -39.78 35.33
N GLY A 70 4.64 -39.06 36.11
CA GLY A 70 5.79 -39.66 36.79
C GLY A 70 6.90 -38.72 37.28
N GLN A 71 6.78 -38.28 38.55
CA GLN A 71 7.86 -37.90 39.48
C GLN A 71 8.43 -36.46 39.47
N ARG A 72 8.16 -35.78 40.60
CA ARG A 72 8.77 -34.54 41.10
C ARG A 72 10.09 -34.83 41.81
N GLU A 73 11.07 -33.96 41.64
CA GLU A 73 11.89 -33.37 42.71
C GLU A 73 12.28 -31.92 42.26
N PRO A 74 12.41 -30.96 43.19
CA PRO A 74 12.44 -29.53 42.90
C PRO A 74 13.88 -29.01 42.73
N ASP A 75 14.04 -27.94 41.96
CA ASP A 75 14.95 -26.80 42.25
C ASP A 75 15.07 -25.90 41.00
N GLY A 76 14.78 -24.60 41.15
CA GLY A 76 15.24 -23.58 40.21
C GLY A 76 14.15 -22.76 39.50
N GLU A 77 13.77 -21.65 40.14
CA GLU A 77 13.33 -20.39 39.54
C GLU A 77 11.94 -20.38 38.85
N ASP A 78 10.96 -20.08 39.70
CA ASP A 78 9.61 -19.59 39.40
C ASP A 78 9.69 -18.29 38.57
N TYR A 79 9.56 -18.40 37.25
CA TYR A 79 9.12 -17.29 36.41
C TYR A 79 7.62 -17.13 36.64
N GLY A 80 7.31 -16.44 37.74
CA GLY A 80 5.97 -16.14 38.18
C GLY A 80 5.14 -15.48 37.08
N ALA A 81 3.93 -16.02 36.95
CA ALA A 81 2.70 -15.43 36.50
C ALA A 81 2.82 -14.09 35.75
N GLU A 82 2.41 -14.16 34.49
CA GLU A 82 1.67 -13.14 33.76
C GLU A 82 0.98 -12.14 34.71
N ASP A 83 1.66 -11.03 34.99
CA ASP A 83 0.98 -9.81 35.43
C ASP A 83 0.21 -9.32 34.20
N GLU A 84 -1.02 -9.82 34.05
CA GLU A 84 -2.09 -9.14 33.33
C GLU A 84 -2.25 -7.77 33.99
N ILE A 85 -1.49 -6.80 33.49
CA ILE A 85 -1.83 -5.40 33.67
C ILE A 85 -3.15 -5.22 32.93
N GLU A 86 -4.24 -5.29 33.69
CA GLU A 86 -5.56 -4.81 33.27
C GLU A 86 -5.40 -3.34 32.85
N ASP A 87 -5.17 -3.11 31.55
CA ASP A 87 -5.23 -1.78 30.97
C ASP A 87 -6.68 -1.31 31.03
N ALA A 88 -7.01 -0.63 32.13
CA ALA A 88 -8.27 0.02 32.40
C ALA A 88 -8.46 1.32 31.58
N THR A 89 -7.94 1.35 30.35
CA THR A 89 -8.39 2.28 29.31
C THR A 89 -8.84 1.44 28.12
N SER A 90 -10.13 1.49 27.77
CA SER A 90 -10.63 0.86 26.56
C SER A 90 -10.11 1.64 25.34
N THR A 91 -8.82 1.53 25.05
CA THR A 91 -8.27 1.89 23.76
C THR A 91 -8.81 0.85 22.78
N SER A 92 -9.83 1.23 22.02
CA SER A 92 -10.38 0.39 20.96
C SER A 92 -9.22 -0.12 20.10
N LYS A 93 -9.04 -1.45 20.02
CA LYS A 93 -8.02 -2.07 19.18
C LYS A 93 -8.10 -1.48 17.76
N PHE A 94 -6.95 -1.11 17.20
CA PHE A 94 -6.88 -0.56 15.85
C PHE A 94 -7.53 -1.53 14.83
N ASN A 95 -8.52 -1.05 14.07
CA ASN A 95 -9.19 -1.86 13.07
C ASN A 95 -8.62 -1.60 11.69
N TRP A 96 -7.77 -2.51 11.22
CA TRP A 96 -7.17 -2.48 9.88
C TRP A 96 -8.19 -2.39 8.74
N ARG A 97 -9.46 -2.76 8.97
CA ARG A 97 -10.51 -2.71 7.95
C ARG A 97 -11.28 -1.40 7.88
N ASP A 98 -11.00 -0.46 8.78
CA ASP A 98 -11.71 0.83 8.87
C ASP A 98 -10.87 2.01 8.35
N HIS A 99 -10.08 1.77 7.30
CA HIS A 99 -9.21 2.78 6.69
C HIS A 99 -9.13 2.64 5.18
N TRP A 100 -8.82 3.76 4.52
CA TRP A 100 -8.50 3.82 3.09
C TRP A 100 -7.06 3.37 2.83
N TYR A 101 -6.88 2.42 1.91
CA TYR A 101 -5.56 1.98 1.46
C TYR A 101 -5.35 2.34 -0.01
N PRO A 102 -4.22 2.98 -0.37
CA PRO A 102 -3.86 3.15 -1.77
C PRO A 102 -3.46 1.78 -2.34
N VAL A 103 -4.06 1.39 -3.46
CA VAL A 103 -3.82 0.07 -4.09
C VAL A 103 -3.13 0.17 -5.45
N SER A 104 -3.35 1.26 -6.19
CA SER A 104 -2.70 1.45 -7.49
C SER A 104 -2.63 2.92 -7.87
N LEU A 105 -1.64 3.27 -8.68
CA LEU A 105 -1.70 4.48 -9.49
C LEU A 105 -2.74 4.27 -10.60
N ILE A 106 -3.54 5.31 -10.87
CA ILE A 106 -4.55 5.26 -11.93
C ILE A 106 -3.90 5.12 -13.30
N GLU A 107 -2.75 5.76 -13.49
CA GLU A 107 -1.97 5.70 -14.74
C GLU A 107 -1.37 4.32 -15.02
N ASP A 108 -1.21 3.48 -13.99
CA ASP A 108 -0.70 2.12 -14.11
C ASP A 108 -1.79 1.09 -14.42
N LEU A 109 -3.07 1.47 -14.30
CA LEU A 109 -4.20 0.60 -14.60
C LEU A 109 -4.64 0.73 -16.06
N ASP A 110 -4.86 -0.40 -16.74
CA ASP A 110 -5.48 -0.42 -18.07
C ASP A 110 -7.01 -0.53 -17.92
N PRO A 111 -7.80 0.49 -18.29
CA PRO A 111 -9.26 0.46 -18.12
C PRO A 111 -9.96 -0.61 -18.96
N ARG A 112 -9.25 -1.28 -19.88
CA ARG A 112 -9.81 -2.34 -20.74
C ARG A 112 -9.65 -3.73 -20.13
N LEU A 113 -8.85 -3.88 -19.08
CA LEU A 113 -8.49 -5.17 -18.50
C LEU A 113 -8.75 -5.19 -17.00
N PRO A 114 -9.34 -6.26 -16.45
CA PRO A 114 -9.34 -6.45 -15.01
C PRO A 114 -7.92 -6.69 -14.51
N SER A 115 -7.58 -6.09 -13.37
CA SER A 115 -6.25 -6.15 -12.75
C SER A 115 -6.34 -6.81 -11.37
N PRO A 116 -5.55 -7.87 -11.09
CA PRO A 116 -5.52 -8.49 -9.77
C PRO A 116 -4.75 -7.61 -8.78
N PHE A 117 -5.19 -7.61 -7.52
CA PHE A 117 -4.48 -6.98 -6.41
C PHE A 117 -4.72 -7.77 -5.12
N GLN A 118 -3.80 -7.74 -4.15
CA GLN A 118 -4.04 -8.33 -2.83
C GLN A 118 -3.93 -7.26 -1.74
N LEU A 119 -5.02 -7.08 -0.99
CA LEU A 119 -5.09 -6.11 0.12
C LEU A 119 -5.37 -6.84 1.43
N LEU A 120 -4.44 -6.72 2.40
CA LEU A 120 -4.55 -7.35 3.72
C LEU A 120 -4.83 -8.87 3.65
N GLY A 121 -4.20 -9.56 2.68
CA GLY A 121 -4.36 -10.99 2.44
C GLY A 121 -5.67 -11.39 1.73
N ARG A 122 -6.46 -10.42 1.26
CA ARG A 122 -7.68 -10.64 0.46
C ARG A 122 -7.41 -10.32 -1.00
N ASP A 123 -7.68 -11.28 -1.88
CA ASP A 123 -7.52 -11.11 -3.32
C ASP A 123 -8.69 -10.29 -3.90
N LEU A 124 -8.35 -9.26 -4.66
CA LEU A 124 -9.25 -8.31 -5.27
C LEU A 124 -9.06 -8.27 -6.78
N VAL A 125 -10.14 -7.96 -7.49
CA VAL A 125 -10.09 -7.56 -8.90
C VAL A 125 -10.47 -6.08 -9.01
N ILE A 126 -9.58 -5.31 -9.63
CA ILE A 126 -9.77 -3.89 -9.93
C ILE A 126 -10.10 -3.75 -11.42
N TRP A 127 -11.14 -3.00 -11.76
CA TRP A 127 -11.53 -2.80 -13.15
C TRP A 127 -12.30 -1.48 -13.33
N TYR A 128 -12.43 -1.02 -14.57
CA TYR A 128 -13.17 0.19 -14.91
C TYR A 128 -14.53 -0.16 -15.51
N ASP A 129 -15.62 0.33 -14.91
CA ASP A 129 -16.98 0.01 -15.34
C ASP A 129 -17.53 0.95 -16.44
N GLY A 130 -16.69 1.86 -16.93
CA GLY A 130 -17.07 2.91 -17.88
C GLY A 130 -17.34 4.26 -17.23
N GLU A 131 -17.54 4.29 -15.91
CA GLU A 131 -17.77 5.51 -15.12
C GLU A 131 -16.71 5.67 -14.04
N SER A 132 -16.40 4.60 -13.31
CA SER A 132 -15.55 4.60 -12.11
C SER A 132 -14.67 3.35 -12.02
N TRP A 133 -13.61 3.45 -11.20
CA TRP A 133 -12.81 2.28 -10.82
C TRP A 133 -13.49 1.51 -9.70
N VAL A 134 -13.67 0.21 -9.91
CA VAL A 134 -14.42 -0.69 -9.04
C VAL A 134 -13.51 -1.80 -8.55
N ALA A 135 -13.69 -2.22 -7.30
CA ALA A 135 -12.97 -3.34 -6.70
C ALA A 135 -13.96 -4.40 -6.19
N PHE A 136 -13.79 -5.64 -6.64
CA PHE A 136 -14.54 -6.81 -6.13
C PHE A 136 -13.60 -7.80 -5.46
N ASP A 137 -14.18 -8.74 -4.71
CA ASP A 137 -13.49 -9.99 -4.38
C ASP A 137 -13.06 -10.65 -5.69
N ASP A 138 -11.81 -11.12 -5.77
CA ASP A 138 -11.32 -11.85 -6.94
C ASP A 138 -11.85 -13.29 -6.99
N ARG A 139 -13.17 -13.44 -6.89
CA ARG A 139 -13.83 -14.72 -6.71
C ARG A 139 -15.23 -14.69 -7.29
N CYS A 140 -15.42 -15.40 -8.40
CA CYS A 140 -16.74 -15.55 -9.00
C CYS A 140 -17.69 -16.31 -8.04
N PRO A 141 -18.89 -15.77 -7.73
CA PRO A 141 -19.83 -16.40 -6.79
C PRO A 141 -20.37 -17.77 -7.27
N HIS A 142 -20.19 -18.09 -8.56
CA HIS A 142 -20.61 -19.38 -9.11
C HIS A 142 -19.69 -20.54 -8.68
N ARG A 143 -18.41 -20.48 -9.05
CA ARG A 143 -17.42 -21.57 -8.84
C ARG A 143 -16.03 -21.06 -8.45
N LEU A 144 -15.98 -19.85 -7.91
CA LEU A 144 -14.80 -19.26 -7.27
C LEU A 144 -13.61 -19.00 -8.20
N ALA A 145 -13.83 -19.07 -9.52
CA ALA A 145 -12.81 -18.67 -10.49
C ALA A 145 -12.42 -17.20 -10.26
N PRO A 146 -11.12 -16.86 -10.36
CA PRO A 146 -10.67 -15.49 -10.26
C PRO A 146 -11.33 -14.66 -11.37
N LEU A 147 -11.94 -13.56 -10.99
CA LEU A 147 -12.57 -12.61 -11.90
C LEU A 147 -11.52 -11.77 -12.64
N SER A 148 -10.33 -11.61 -12.06
CA SER A 148 -9.15 -10.98 -12.68
C SER A 148 -8.64 -11.71 -13.92
N GLU A 149 -8.91 -13.02 -14.04
CA GLU A 149 -8.64 -13.78 -15.28
C GLU A 149 -9.75 -13.60 -16.34
N GLY A 150 -10.78 -12.81 -16.03
CA GLY A 150 -11.90 -12.49 -16.91
C GLY A 150 -11.59 -11.44 -17.96
N ARG A 151 -12.63 -10.71 -18.37
CA ARG A 151 -12.55 -9.61 -19.34
C ARG A 151 -13.67 -8.61 -19.13
N ILE A 152 -13.51 -7.41 -19.68
CA ILE A 152 -14.63 -6.48 -19.84
C ILE A 152 -15.38 -6.87 -21.11
N ASP A 153 -16.68 -7.14 -20.99
CA ASP A 153 -17.51 -7.51 -22.13
C ASP A 153 -17.98 -6.30 -22.95
N GLU A 154 -18.65 -6.55 -24.07
CA GLU A 154 -19.13 -5.51 -25.00
C GLU A 154 -20.12 -4.53 -24.33
N GLY A 155 -20.75 -4.94 -23.23
CA GLY A 155 -21.65 -4.11 -22.43
C GLY A 155 -20.96 -3.36 -21.31
N GLY A 156 -19.63 -3.42 -21.21
CA GLY A 156 -18.86 -2.77 -20.16
C GLY A 156 -18.93 -3.50 -18.81
N ASN A 157 -19.29 -4.79 -18.77
CA ASN A 157 -19.41 -5.56 -17.53
C ASN A 157 -18.20 -6.46 -17.31
N LEU A 158 -17.86 -6.73 -16.06
CA LEU A 158 -16.84 -7.71 -15.72
C LEU A 158 -17.36 -9.13 -15.96
N GLN A 159 -16.79 -9.83 -16.94
CA GLN A 159 -17.20 -11.16 -17.34
C GLN A 159 -16.18 -12.22 -16.92
N CYS A 160 -16.64 -13.17 -16.11
CA CYS A 160 -15.85 -14.30 -15.65
C CYS A 160 -15.41 -15.19 -16.81
N SER A 161 -14.12 -15.55 -16.83
CA SER A 161 -13.52 -16.42 -17.86
C SER A 161 -14.08 -17.85 -17.87
N TYR A 162 -14.61 -18.32 -16.74
CA TYR A 162 -15.00 -19.73 -16.61
C TYR A 162 -16.32 -20.05 -17.33
N HIS A 163 -17.42 -19.40 -16.92
CA HIS A 163 -18.76 -19.68 -17.47
C HIS A 163 -19.44 -18.45 -18.09
N GLY A 164 -18.74 -17.31 -18.16
CA GLY A 164 -19.26 -16.09 -18.78
C GLY A 164 -20.29 -15.35 -17.94
N TRP A 165 -20.39 -15.61 -16.63
CA TRP A 165 -21.21 -14.80 -15.73
C TRP A 165 -20.67 -13.37 -15.73
N SER A 166 -21.55 -12.39 -15.93
CA SER A 166 -21.17 -10.98 -16.10
C SER A 166 -21.77 -10.13 -14.98
N PHE A 167 -20.97 -9.19 -14.46
CA PHE A 167 -21.30 -8.36 -13.30
C PHE A 167 -21.17 -6.88 -13.64
N ASP A 168 -22.17 -6.08 -13.25
CA ASP A 168 -22.09 -4.61 -13.36
C ASP A 168 -21.19 -4.01 -12.27
N GLY A 169 -20.90 -2.71 -12.33
CA GLY A 169 -20.11 -1.99 -11.32
C GLY A 169 -20.71 -2.01 -9.91
N CYS A 170 -22.01 -2.30 -9.77
CA CYS A 170 -22.65 -2.50 -8.48
C CYS A 170 -22.42 -3.90 -7.89
N GLY A 171 -21.80 -4.82 -8.63
CA GLY A 171 -21.60 -6.22 -8.26
C GLY A 171 -22.80 -7.12 -8.61
N SER A 172 -23.85 -6.58 -9.23
CA SER A 172 -25.03 -7.36 -9.60
C SER A 172 -24.70 -8.28 -10.77
N CYS A 173 -25.15 -9.54 -10.68
CA CYS A 173 -25.09 -10.43 -11.84
C CYS A 173 -26.10 -9.95 -12.89
N VAL A 174 -25.61 -9.51 -14.05
CA VAL A 174 -26.46 -9.00 -15.13
C VAL A 174 -26.70 -10.04 -16.23
N LYS A 175 -25.82 -11.06 -16.33
CA LYS A 175 -25.92 -12.09 -17.37
C LYS A 175 -25.38 -13.43 -16.90
N ILE A 176 -26.19 -14.47 -17.08
CA ILE A 176 -25.79 -15.87 -16.97
C ILE A 176 -26.07 -16.53 -18.32
N PRO A 177 -25.05 -16.84 -19.14
CA PRO A 177 -25.27 -17.35 -20.49
C PRO A 177 -26.06 -18.67 -20.55
N GLN A 178 -26.05 -19.45 -19.47
CA GLN A 178 -26.70 -20.75 -19.37
C GLN A 178 -28.11 -20.69 -18.77
N ALA A 179 -28.62 -19.52 -18.39
CA ALA A 179 -29.97 -19.37 -17.83
C ALA A 179 -30.92 -18.80 -18.87
N SER A 180 -32.11 -19.40 -19.01
CA SER A 180 -33.18 -18.82 -19.82
C SER A 180 -33.61 -17.44 -19.28
N SER A 181 -33.99 -16.54 -20.17
CA SER A 181 -34.61 -15.24 -19.81
C SER A 181 -36.01 -15.41 -19.22
N GLU A 182 -36.62 -16.58 -19.39
CA GLU A 182 -37.96 -16.91 -18.92
C GLU A 182 -37.98 -18.12 -17.97
N GLY A 183 -39.07 -18.27 -17.22
CA GLY A 183 -39.28 -19.41 -16.33
C GLY A 183 -38.46 -19.35 -15.03
N PRO A 184 -38.31 -20.49 -14.33
CA PRO A 184 -37.63 -20.55 -13.03
C PRO A 184 -36.16 -20.13 -13.09
N GLU A 185 -35.47 -20.40 -14.21
CA GLU A 185 -34.05 -20.12 -14.42
C GLU A 185 -33.75 -18.62 -14.47
N ALA A 186 -34.69 -17.80 -14.96
CA ALA A 186 -34.56 -16.34 -14.98
C ALA A 186 -34.37 -15.75 -13.57
N ARG A 187 -34.74 -16.49 -12.51
CA ARG A 187 -34.52 -16.07 -11.11
C ARG A 187 -33.06 -16.16 -10.69
N ALA A 188 -32.23 -16.95 -11.39
CA ALA A 188 -30.83 -17.13 -11.04
C ALA A 188 -30.04 -15.82 -11.13
N VAL A 189 -30.23 -15.06 -12.22
CA VAL A 189 -29.59 -13.74 -12.44
C VAL A 189 -29.99 -12.75 -11.34
N ARG A 190 -31.25 -12.80 -10.87
CA ARG A 190 -31.77 -11.92 -9.81
C ARG A 190 -31.46 -12.40 -8.39
N SER A 191 -30.74 -13.51 -8.22
CA SER A 191 -30.44 -14.03 -6.90
C SER A 191 -29.34 -13.19 -6.25
N PRO A 192 -29.49 -12.74 -5.00
CA PRO A 192 -28.40 -12.07 -4.27
C PRO A 192 -27.14 -12.92 -4.15
N ARG A 193 -27.28 -14.25 -4.16
CA ARG A 193 -26.16 -15.21 -4.16
C ARG A 193 -25.39 -15.24 -5.49
N ALA A 194 -25.94 -14.65 -6.54
CA ALA A 194 -25.26 -14.52 -7.82
C ALA A 194 -24.41 -13.24 -7.88
N CYS A 195 -24.55 -12.30 -6.95
CA CYS A 195 -23.80 -11.06 -6.97
C CYS A 195 -22.34 -11.25 -6.51
N ALA A 196 -21.43 -10.47 -7.08
CA ALA A 196 -20.06 -10.34 -6.62
C ALA A 196 -19.99 -9.44 -5.37
N THR A 197 -19.08 -9.74 -4.46
CA THR A 197 -18.81 -8.87 -3.30
C THR A 197 -18.01 -7.66 -3.77
N ARG A 198 -18.48 -6.44 -3.45
CA ARG A 198 -17.82 -5.19 -3.84
C ARG A 198 -17.31 -4.40 -2.64
N PHE A 199 -16.27 -3.61 -2.87
CA PHE A 199 -15.66 -2.73 -1.87
C PHE A 199 -15.85 -1.25 -2.23
N PRO A 200 -15.92 -0.35 -1.22
CA PRO A 200 -15.82 1.08 -1.47
C PRO A 200 -14.49 1.42 -2.15
N THR A 201 -14.57 2.22 -3.20
CA THR A 201 -13.42 2.75 -3.93
C THR A 201 -13.46 4.28 -3.97
N LEU A 202 -12.29 4.90 -4.05
CA LEU A 202 -12.15 6.34 -4.19
C LEU A 202 -10.90 6.66 -4.99
N VAL A 203 -11.02 7.53 -6.00
CA VAL A 203 -9.86 8.09 -6.69
C VAL A 203 -9.51 9.43 -6.07
N SER A 204 -8.27 9.59 -5.61
CA SER A 204 -7.75 10.85 -5.10
C SER A 204 -6.27 11.00 -5.42
N GLN A 205 -5.86 12.20 -5.87
CA GLN A 205 -4.46 12.53 -6.17
C GLN A 205 -3.75 11.51 -7.09
N GLY A 206 -4.46 10.98 -8.09
CA GLY A 206 -3.92 10.00 -9.04
C GLY A 206 -3.78 8.56 -8.50
N LEU A 207 -4.22 8.31 -7.28
CA LEU A 207 -4.25 7.00 -6.64
C LEU A 207 -5.67 6.45 -6.56
N LEU A 208 -5.81 5.15 -6.80
CA LEU A 208 -7.00 4.38 -6.43
C LEU A 208 -6.87 3.93 -4.97
N PHE A 209 -7.86 4.26 -4.17
CA PHE A 209 -8.02 3.78 -2.80
C PHE A 209 -9.14 2.74 -2.72
N VAL A 210 -8.94 1.75 -1.86
CA VAL A 210 -9.94 0.72 -1.52
C VAL A 210 -10.12 0.66 -0.01
N TRP A 211 -11.38 0.56 0.42
CA TRP A 211 -11.75 0.28 1.81
C TRP A 211 -11.98 -1.23 1.99
N PRO A 212 -11.17 -1.95 2.79
CA PRO A 212 -11.15 -3.42 2.80
C PRO A 212 -12.25 -4.06 3.67
N ASP A 213 -13.41 -3.40 3.78
CA ASP A 213 -14.65 -3.94 4.35
C ASP A 213 -15.82 -3.67 3.40
N GLU A 214 -16.42 -4.74 2.88
CA GLU A 214 -17.59 -4.70 2.00
C GLU A 214 -18.83 -4.08 2.66
N ASN A 215 -18.88 -4.06 4.00
CA ASN A 215 -19.93 -3.42 4.80
C ASN A 215 -19.52 -2.01 5.27
N GLY A 216 -18.36 -1.53 4.86
CA GLY A 216 -17.75 -0.28 5.34
C GLY A 216 -18.24 1.00 4.67
N TRP A 217 -19.25 0.96 3.79
CA TRP A 217 -19.67 2.10 2.95
C TRP A 217 -19.91 3.41 3.71
N GLU A 218 -20.64 3.37 4.82
CA GLU A 218 -20.93 4.58 5.61
C GLU A 218 -19.65 5.16 6.23
N ARG A 219 -18.77 4.30 6.76
CA ARG A 219 -17.49 4.71 7.37
C ARG A 219 -16.52 5.23 6.32
N ALA A 220 -16.45 4.55 5.17
CA ALA A 220 -15.65 4.96 4.02
C ALA A 220 -16.07 6.36 3.53
N ASN A 221 -17.37 6.61 3.38
CA ASN A 221 -17.90 7.91 2.95
C ASN A 221 -17.67 9.02 3.99
N ALA A 222 -17.63 8.68 5.28
CA ALA A 222 -17.36 9.63 6.35
C ALA A 222 -15.85 9.91 6.56
N THR A 223 -14.97 9.16 5.90
CA THR A 223 -13.52 9.19 6.14
C THR A 223 -12.78 9.70 4.90
N LYS A 224 -11.86 10.65 5.08
CA LYS A 224 -10.96 11.08 4.00
C LYS A 224 -9.79 10.11 3.85
N PRO A 225 -9.34 9.80 2.62
CA PRO A 225 -8.12 9.02 2.44
C PRO A 225 -6.90 9.82 2.93
N PRO A 226 -5.78 9.17 3.25
CA PRO A 226 -4.54 9.87 3.53
C PRO A 226 -4.06 10.58 2.25
N MET A 227 -4.03 11.92 2.27
CA MET A 227 -3.66 12.75 1.11
C MET A 227 -2.34 13.49 1.35
N LEU A 228 -1.62 13.75 0.27
CA LEU A 228 -0.54 14.73 0.28
C LEU A 228 -1.12 16.14 0.45
N PRO A 229 -0.41 17.07 1.10
CA PRO A 229 -0.84 18.47 1.19
C PRO A 229 -1.12 19.10 -0.18
N ASP A 230 -2.15 19.95 -0.26
CA ASP A 230 -2.58 20.60 -1.52
C ASP A 230 -1.48 21.42 -2.19
N GLU A 231 -0.50 21.88 -1.42
CA GLU A 231 0.66 22.62 -1.91
C GLU A 231 1.46 21.84 -2.97
N PHE A 232 1.50 20.51 -2.87
CA PHE A 232 2.17 19.64 -3.85
C PHE A 232 1.46 19.58 -5.20
N SER A 233 0.24 20.13 -5.32
CA SER A 233 -0.49 20.25 -6.58
C SER A 233 -0.19 21.54 -7.34
N LYS A 234 0.54 22.48 -6.73
CA LYS A 234 0.85 23.78 -7.34
C LYS A 234 1.94 23.62 -8.43
N PRO A 235 1.91 24.42 -9.50
CA PRO A 235 2.81 24.25 -10.65
C PRO A 235 4.30 24.47 -10.34
N GLU A 236 4.63 25.04 -9.18
CA GLU A 236 6.00 25.19 -8.69
C GLU A 236 6.62 23.86 -8.24
N PHE A 237 5.79 22.84 -7.99
CA PHE A 237 6.22 21.50 -7.61
C PHE A 237 6.11 20.53 -8.80
N SER A 238 7.04 19.56 -8.83
CA SER A 238 6.96 18.40 -9.70
C SER A 238 7.01 17.16 -8.83
N SER A 239 6.09 16.23 -9.08
CA SER A 239 5.99 14.96 -8.37
C SER A 239 6.41 13.81 -9.27
N VAL A 240 7.07 12.83 -8.66
CA VAL A 240 7.31 11.51 -9.26
C VAL A 240 6.73 10.50 -8.28
N THR A 241 5.75 9.73 -8.75
CA THR A 241 5.13 8.68 -7.95
C THR A 241 5.58 7.33 -8.47
N ILE A 242 5.92 6.43 -7.56
CA ILE A 242 6.34 5.07 -7.88
C ILE A 242 5.59 4.10 -7.00
N GLN A 243 5.15 2.99 -7.60
CA GLN A 243 4.66 1.82 -6.88
C GLN A 243 5.69 0.70 -7.03
N ARG A 244 6.01 0.02 -5.92
CA ARG A 244 6.91 -1.13 -5.92
C ARG A 244 6.45 -2.17 -4.91
N ASP A 245 6.46 -3.42 -5.36
CA ASP A 245 6.28 -4.57 -4.49
C ASP A 245 7.61 -4.89 -3.79
N LEU A 246 7.53 -5.03 -2.47
CA LEU A 246 8.65 -5.39 -1.62
C LEU A 246 8.31 -6.69 -0.89
N PHE A 247 9.26 -7.60 -0.82
CA PHE A 247 9.06 -8.95 -0.27
C PHE A 247 9.19 -9.00 1.26
N TYR A 248 8.55 -8.06 1.95
CA TYR A 248 8.51 -7.96 3.41
C TYR A 248 7.31 -7.14 3.87
N GLY A 249 6.99 -7.23 5.17
CA GLY A 249 5.85 -6.54 5.76
C GLY A 249 5.96 -5.02 5.73
N TYR A 250 4.81 -4.34 5.76
CA TYR A 250 4.74 -2.88 5.80
C TYR A 250 5.41 -2.32 7.06
N ASP A 251 5.31 -3.02 8.18
CA ASP A 251 5.92 -2.72 9.47
C ASP A 251 7.45 -2.61 9.33
N THR A 252 8.08 -3.58 8.68
CA THR A 252 9.52 -3.58 8.41
C THR A 252 9.94 -2.38 7.55
N LEU A 253 9.13 -2.03 6.54
CA LEU A 253 9.38 -0.83 5.73
C LEU A 253 9.23 0.45 6.55
N MET A 254 8.19 0.53 7.38
CA MET A 254 7.94 1.70 8.23
C MET A 254 9.04 1.91 9.26
N GLU A 255 9.52 0.83 9.89
CA GLU A 255 10.68 0.87 10.78
C GLU A 255 11.93 1.32 10.03
N ASN A 256 12.20 0.77 8.84
CA ASN A 256 13.35 1.15 8.03
C ASN A 256 13.31 2.64 7.64
N VAL A 257 12.16 3.16 7.21
CA VAL A 257 12.00 4.56 6.81
C VAL A 257 12.15 5.49 8.02
N SER A 258 11.69 5.06 9.19
CA SER A 258 11.68 5.88 10.41
C SER A 258 13.01 5.87 11.16
N ASP A 259 13.89 4.89 10.93
CA ASP A 259 15.18 4.78 11.61
C ASP A 259 16.28 5.59 10.90
N PRO A 260 16.74 6.75 11.43
CA PRO A 260 17.83 7.49 10.81
C PRO A 260 19.21 6.82 10.96
N SER A 261 19.36 5.82 11.85
CA SER A 261 20.65 5.20 12.14
C SER A 261 21.23 4.44 10.95
N HIS A 262 20.36 3.90 10.08
CA HIS A 262 20.79 3.18 8.88
C HIS A 262 21.34 4.10 7.78
N ILE A 263 21.06 5.42 7.82
CA ILE A 263 21.36 6.35 6.72
C ILE A 263 22.86 6.36 6.38
N ASP A 264 23.72 6.63 7.36
CA ASP A 264 25.17 6.74 7.11
C ASP A 264 25.80 5.39 6.73
N PHE A 265 25.25 4.28 7.23
CA PHE A 265 25.81 2.94 7.00
C PHE A 265 25.34 2.30 5.69
N ALA A 266 24.02 2.18 5.51
CA ALA A 266 23.39 1.45 4.40
C ALA A 266 23.45 2.24 3.09
N HIS A 267 23.34 3.57 3.12
CA HIS A 267 23.36 4.43 1.92
C HIS A 267 24.76 4.95 1.59
N HIS A 268 25.81 4.19 1.94
CA HIS A 268 27.20 4.58 1.70
C HIS A 268 27.48 4.87 0.23
N LYS A 269 28.09 6.03 -0.05
CA LYS A 269 28.38 6.55 -1.42
C LYS A 269 27.14 6.98 -2.21
N VAL A 270 25.96 6.97 -1.61
CA VAL A 270 24.73 7.53 -2.19
C VAL A 270 24.41 8.84 -1.46
N THR A 271 23.93 8.74 -0.21
CA THR A 271 23.65 9.90 0.67
C THR A 271 24.39 9.83 2.01
N GLY A 272 24.87 8.64 2.39
CA GLY A 272 25.53 8.35 3.66
C GLY A 272 27.04 8.14 3.57
N ARG A 273 27.72 8.22 4.72
CA ARG A 273 29.13 7.83 4.88
C ARG A 273 29.33 6.98 6.13
N ARG A 274 29.84 5.75 5.95
CA ARG A 274 30.02 4.77 7.04
C ARG A 274 30.91 5.26 8.17
N ASP A 275 31.92 6.08 7.88
CA ASP A 275 32.81 6.65 8.89
C ASP A 275 32.12 7.69 9.79
N ARG A 276 30.91 8.15 9.45
CA ARG A 276 30.08 9.03 10.27
C ARG A 276 29.04 8.28 11.12
N ALA A 277 28.84 6.98 10.88
CA ALA A 277 27.90 6.18 11.64
C ALA A 277 28.28 6.22 13.13
N LYS A 278 27.33 6.62 13.97
CA LYS A 278 27.51 6.84 15.40
C LYS A 278 26.19 6.67 16.13
N PRO A 279 26.20 6.47 17.46
CA PRO A 279 24.98 6.50 18.25
C PRO A 279 24.19 7.79 18.02
N LEU A 280 22.88 7.63 17.80
CA LEU A 280 21.92 8.73 17.67
C LEU A 280 21.00 8.70 18.89
N PRO A 281 21.38 9.35 20.01
CA PRO A 281 20.49 9.43 21.16
C PRO A 281 19.21 10.17 20.74
N PHE A 282 18.05 9.56 20.95
CA PHE A 282 16.76 10.14 20.67
C PHE A 282 15.87 9.94 21.89
N LYS A 283 15.39 11.03 22.46
CA LYS A 283 14.47 11.02 23.58
C LYS A 283 13.07 11.22 23.03
N LEU A 284 12.22 10.22 23.24
CA LEU A 284 10.79 10.31 23.00
C LEU A 284 10.22 11.33 23.98
N GLU A 285 9.62 12.40 23.47
CA GLU A 285 8.99 13.46 24.26
C GLU A 285 7.48 13.22 24.38
N ASP A 286 6.84 12.71 23.32
CA ASP A 286 5.43 12.32 23.30
C ASP A 286 5.19 11.11 22.38
N SER A 287 4.17 10.31 22.69
CA SER A 287 3.76 9.18 21.84
C SER A 287 2.30 8.80 22.09
N GLY A 288 1.58 8.54 21.01
CA GLY A 288 0.21 8.04 21.09
C GLY A 288 -0.24 7.38 19.78
N PRO A 289 -1.52 6.97 19.69
CA PRO A 289 -2.07 6.27 18.53
C PRO A 289 -1.96 7.04 17.20
N TRP A 290 -1.77 8.36 17.28
CA TRP A 290 -1.80 9.27 16.13
C TRP A 290 -0.44 9.86 15.77
N GLY A 291 0.61 9.50 16.51
CA GLY A 291 1.89 10.14 16.30
C GLY A 291 2.89 9.93 17.42
N PHE A 292 4.09 10.44 17.19
CA PHE A 292 5.11 10.57 18.22
C PHE A 292 5.99 11.77 17.94
N SER A 293 6.59 12.32 18.99
CA SER A 293 7.58 13.38 18.87
C SER A 293 8.77 13.11 19.77
N GLY A 294 9.92 13.63 19.38
CA GLY A 294 11.11 13.55 20.21
C GLY A 294 12.26 14.36 19.64
N ALA A 295 13.32 14.41 20.42
CA ALA A 295 14.52 15.14 20.06
C ALA A 295 15.77 14.49 20.63
N ASN A 296 16.92 14.87 20.07
CA ASN A 296 18.19 14.66 20.74
C ASN A 296 18.60 15.91 21.53
N ASP A 297 19.57 15.75 22.44
CA ASP A 297 20.21 16.86 23.15
C ASP A 297 21.50 17.31 22.45
N GLY A 298 21.64 16.97 21.16
CA GLY A 298 22.84 17.24 20.36
C GLY A 298 22.94 18.68 19.86
N ASN A 299 24.11 19.04 19.32
CA ASN A 299 24.30 20.28 18.58
C ASN A 299 24.81 19.96 17.16
N PRO A 300 24.02 20.21 16.09
CA PRO A 300 22.66 20.76 16.12
C PRO A 300 21.65 19.79 16.74
N ARG A 301 20.60 20.34 17.36
CA ARG A 301 19.47 19.57 17.88
C ARG A 301 18.67 19.01 16.70
N ILE A 302 18.40 17.72 16.73
CA ILE A 302 17.55 17.02 15.77
C ILE A 302 16.22 16.74 16.47
N THR A 303 15.13 17.23 15.90
CA THR A 303 13.76 16.96 16.32
C THR A 303 13.06 16.12 15.25
N ALA A 304 12.22 15.19 15.66
CA ALA A 304 11.33 14.45 14.76
C ALA A 304 9.92 14.46 15.34
N GLU A 305 8.95 14.71 14.48
CA GLU A 305 7.53 14.64 14.79
C GLU A 305 6.87 13.84 13.66
N PHE A 306 6.18 12.77 14.03
CA PHE A 306 5.35 11.99 13.14
C PHE A 306 3.89 12.26 13.50
N ILE A 307 3.12 12.72 12.52
CA ILE A 307 1.68 12.95 12.63
C ILE A 307 0.99 12.05 11.61
N ALA A 308 0.06 11.23 12.05
CA ALA A 308 -0.70 10.35 11.15
C ALA A 308 -1.53 11.18 10.15
N PRO A 309 -1.56 10.81 8.85
CA PRO A 309 -2.17 11.60 7.79
C PRO A 309 -3.71 11.60 7.76
N CYS A 310 -4.38 10.97 8.72
CA CYS A 310 -5.82 10.71 8.72
C CYS A 310 -6.67 11.88 9.29
N TYR A 311 -6.19 13.12 9.20
CA TYR A 311 -6.79 14.32 9.78
C TYR A 311 -7.63 15.14 8.77
#